data_AF-A0A9W9MPJ9-F1
#
_entry.id   AF-A0A9W9MPJ9-F1
#
_cell.length_a   1.000
_cell.length_b   1.000
_cell.length_c   1.000
_cell.angle_alpha   90.00
_cell.angle_beta   90.00
_cell.angle_gamma   90.00
#
_symmetry.space_group_name_H-M   'P 1'
#
loop_
_entity.id
_entity.type
_entity.pdbx_description
1 polymer ?
#
loop_
_entity_poly.entity_id
_entity_poly.type
_entity_poly.pdbx_seq_one_letter_code
_entity_poly.pdbx_strand_id
1 'polypeptide(L)'
;MVMNLSFSAYFHGANLASPELLGVPESPIYYAGDRRSFESMGNNLSILGRSIYLGDNPALASLIGCIMIDAFFGLASGFLQAVAVLKSSKLYTTRGAERFLFEEMAPLLSRNYFTLLGDYARQIDNRNYLRDDRKGMPLSLLVKTLENMNPTRSENGVSSVLFDPLLKLMQARVAQGGAAEEMSSLREVIPESGIPSDQTHEEVHYMDPTREGSASLYPG
;
A
#
# COMPACT_ATOMS: atom_id res chain seq x y z
N MET A 1 24.25 -14.61 -36.19
CA MET A 1 25.13 -13.75 -35.39
C MET A 1 24.25 -13.04 -34.37
N VAL A 2 24.36 -13.40 -33.09
CA VAL A 2 23.58 -12.75 -32.01
C VAL A 2 24.38 -11.53 -31.58
N MET A 3 23.81 -10.33 -31.74
CA MET A 3 24.42 -9.09 -31.22
C MET A 3 24.33 -9.11 -29.70
N ASN A 4 25.49 -9.22 -29.05
CA ASN A 4 25.60 -9.10 -27.61
C ASN A 4 25.57 -7.59 -27.28
N LEU A 5 24.38 -7.07 -26.95
CA LEU A 5 24.24 -5.69 -26.50
C LEU A 5 24.83 -5.56 -25.10
N SER A 6 25.97 -4.88 -24.97
CA SER A 6 26.49 -4.48 -23.66
C SER A 6 26.11 -3.02 -23.38
N PHE A 7 25.41 -2.77 -22.28
CA PHE A 7 25.21 -1.40 -21.80
C PHE A 7 26.46 -0.92 -21.06
N SER A 8 26.91 0.30 -21.37
CA SER A 8 28.04 0.93 -20.67
C SER A 8 27.64 1.55 -19.33
N ALA A 9 26.36 1.89 -19.15
CA ALA A 9 25.78 2.40 -17.91
C ALA A 9 24.24 2.29 -17.92
N TYR A 10 23.63 2.34 -16.73
CA TYR A 10 22.18 2.25 -16.55
C TYR A 10 21.70 3.12 -15.38
N PHE A 11 20.64 3.90 -15.63
CA PHE A 11 19.82 4.50 -14.58
C PHE A 11 18.34 4.30 -14.93
N HIS A 12 17.50 4.19 -13.90
CA HIS A 12 16.07 3.98 -14.02
C HIS A 12 15.34 5.27 -13.65
N GLY A 13 14.26 5.57 -14.36
CA GLY A 13 13.38 6.71 -14.10
C GLY A 13 11.98 6.24 -13.73
N ALA A 14 11.34 6.93 -12.79
CA ALA A 14 9.94 6.75 -12.46
C ALA A 14 9.19 8.07 -12.63
N ASN A 15 8.34 8.13 -13.66
CA ASN A 15 7.36 9.18 -13.83
C ASN A 15 6.05 8.75 -13.16
N LEU A 16 5.56 9.58 -12.24
CA LEU A 16 4.29 9.37 -11.53
C LEU A 16 3.21 10.36 -11.96
N ALA A 17 3.52 11.25 -12.90
CA ALA A 17 2.61 12.24 -13.43
C ALA A 17 1.82 11.70 -14.63
N SER A 18 0.59 12.20 -14.83
CA SER A 18 -0.19 11.93 -16.03
C SER A 18 0.52 12.49 -17.28
N PRO A 19 0.23 11.97 -18.49
CA PRO A 19 0.86 12.46 -19.72
C PRO A 19 0.73 13.97 -19.95
N GLU A 20 -0.35 14.59 -19.48
CA GLU A 20 -0.59 16.04 -19.60
C GLU A 20 0.33 16.90 -18.70
N LEU A 21 0.94 16.30 -17.68
CA LEU A 21 1.84 16.96 -16.73
C LEU A 21 3.32 16.77 -17.10
N LEU A 22 3.62 16.03 -18.16
CA LEU A 22 4.99 15.92 -18.69
C LEU A 22 5.43 17.25 -19.29
N GLY A 23 6.65 17.67 -18.96
CA GLY A 23 7.24 18.94 -19.40
C GLY A 23 6.85 20.14 -18.54
N VAL A 24 5.99 19.98 -17.54
CA VAL A 24 5.76 21.00 -16.51
C VAL A 24 7.00 21.05 -15.60
N PRO A 25 7.66 22.22 -15.42
CA PRO A 25 8.94 22.32 -14.71
C PRO A 25 8.90 21.80 -13.27
N GLU A 26 7.74 21.86 -12.61
CA GLU A 26 7.56 21.43 -11.22
C GLU A 26 7.24 19.93 -11.07
N SER A 27 6.85 19.25 -12.17
CA SER A 27 6.47 17.83 -12.15
C SER A 27 7.66 16.96 -11.76
N PRO A 28 7.60 16.22 -10.62
CA PRO A 28 8.72 15.41 -10.19
C PRO A 28 8.88 14.18 -11.07
N ILE A 29 10.12 13.93 -11.51
CA ILE A 29 10.54 12.66 -12.09
C ILE A 29 11.71 12.13 -11.28
N TYR A 30 11.58 10.90 -10.80
CA TYR A 30 12.55 10.28 -9.91
C TYR A 30 13.53 9.44 -10.71
N TYR A 31 14.81 9.53 -10.40
CA TYR A 31 15.88 8.80 -11.06
C TYR A 31 16.79 8.12 -10.05
N ALA A 32 17.30 6.94 -10.38
CA ALA A 32 18.28 6.21 -9.57
C ALA A 32 19.16 5.31 -10.44
N GLY A 33 20.37 4.98 -10.00
CA GLY A 33 21.34 4.18 -10.77
C GLY A 33 22.63 4.94 -11.06
N ASP A 34 23.28 4.71 -12.19
CA ASP A 34 24.57 5.34 -12.50
C ASP A 34 24.51 6.88 -12.49
N ARG A 35 25.13 7.48 -11.48
CA ARG A 35 25.13 8.94 -11.24
C ARG A 35 25.74 9.72 -12.40
N ARG A 36 26.88 9.26 -12.91
CA ARG A 36 27.61 9.98 -13.97
C ARG A 36 26.78 10.09 -15.24
N SER A 37 26.10 9.01 -15.62
CA SER A 37 25.19 8.98 -16.76
C SER A 37 23.98 9.87 -16.55
N PHE A 38 23.35 9.81 -15.37
CA PHE A 38 22.27 10.72 -15.01
C PHE A 38 22.69 12.20 -15.10
N GLU A 39 23.82 12.57 -14.49
CA GLU A 39 24.34 13.95 -14.51
C GLU A 39 24.68 14.41 -15.94
N SER A 40 25.26 13.53 -16.76
CA SER A 40 25.56 13.84 -18.17
C SER A 40 24.30 14.14 -19.01
N MET A 41 23.15 13.58 -18.61
CA MET A 41 21.85 13.77 -19.25
C MET A 41 20.99 14.85 -18.60
N GLY A 42 21.46 15.50 -17.52
CA GLY A 42 20.64 16.36 -16.65
C GLY A 42 19.83 17.43 -17.40
N ASN A 43 20.45 18.16 -18.34
CA ASN A 43 19.77 19.20 -19.13
C ASN A 43 18.68 18.64 -20.06
N ASN A 44 18.85 17.41 -20.56
CA ASN A 44 17.86 16.77 -21.42
C ASN A 44 16.68 16.28 -20.58
N LEU A 45 16.96 15.73 -19.40
CA LEU A 45 15.94 15.22 -18.47
C LEU A 45 15.10 16.35 -17.87
N SER A 46 15.65 17.55 -17.68
CA SER A 46 14.90 18.70 -17.16
C SER A 46 13.78 19.18 -18.09
N ILE A 47 13.82 18.81 -19.39
CA ILE A 47 12.74 19.11 -20.35
C ILE A 47 11.47 18.32 -19.99
N LEU A 48 11.61 17.18 -19.31
CA LEU A 48 10.49 16.32 -18.92
C LEU A 48 9.84 16.78 -17.60
N GLY A 49 10.57 17.54 -16.78
CA GLY A 49 10.13 18.03 -15.48
C GLY A 49 11.28 18.18 -14.47
N ARG A 50 10.94 18.35 -13.20
CA ARG A 50 11.90 18.44 -12.10
C ARG A 50 12.56 17.08 -11.84
N SER A 51 13.84 16.96 -12.18
CA SER A 51 14.61 15.75 -11.95
C SER A 51 15.02 15.61 -10.48
N ILE A 52 14.69 14.47 -9.86
CA ILE A 52 15.03 14.13 -8.47
C ILE A 52 15.86 12.86 -8.48
N TYR A 53 17.12 12.94 -8.03
CA TYR A 53 18.00 11.78 -7.96
C TYR A 53 17.96 11.15 -6.57
N LEU A 54 17.69 9.85 -6.50
CA LEU A 54 17.46 9.09 -5.26
C LEU A 54 18.71 8.36 -4.76
N GLY A 55 19.71 8.16 -5.61
CA GLY A 55 20.94 7.43 -5.27
C GLY A 55 21.34 6.40 -6.31
N ASP A 56 22.41 5.68 -6.01
CA ASP A 56 23.15 4.87 -6.99
C ASP A 56 22.49 3.50 -7.26
N ASN A 57 21.50 3.09 -6.44
CA ASN A 57 20.77 1.84 -6.65
C ASN A 57 19.54 2.08 -7.55
N PRO A 58 19.50 1.54 -8.79
CA PRO A 58 18.39 1.78 -9.72
C PRO A 58 17.03 1.31 -9.22
N ALA A 59 16.99 0.33 -8.30
CA ALA A 59 15.74 -0.15 -7.71
C ALA A 59 14.99 0.94 -6.90
N LEU A 60 15.67 1.99 -6.44
CA LEU A 60 15.06 3.10 -5.70
C LEU A 60 14.02 3.86 -6.52
N ALA A 61 14.24 4.01 -7.83
CA ALA A 61 13.28 4.66 -8.72
C ALA A 61 11.99 3.83 -8.83
N SER A 62 12.08 2.51 -8.94
CA SER A 62 10.89 1.64 -8.92
C SER A 62 10.21 1.65 -7.55
N LEU A 63 10.99 1.64 -6.46
CA LEU A 63 10.47 1.66 -5.09
C LEU A 63 9.65 2.92 -4.78
N ILE A 64 10.14 4.12 -5.14
CA ILE A 64 9.36 5.34 -4.93
C ILE A 64 8.04 5.31 -5.72
N GLY A 65 8.04 4.67 -6.90
CA GLY A 65 6.83 4.45 -7.67
C GLY A 65 5.84 3.56 -6.94
N CYS A 66 6.29 2.45 -6.34
CA CYS A 66 5.44 1.61 -5.50
C CYS A 66 4.89 2.37 -4.28
N ILE A 67 5.74 3.11 -3.55
CA ILE A 67 5.30 3.88 -2.37
C ILE A 67 4.19 4.87 -2.71
N MET A 68 4.34 5.59 -3.83
CA MET A 68 3.36 6.59 -4.24
C MET A 68 2.09 5.96 -4.82
N ILE A 69 2.21 4.84 -5.54
CA ILE A 69 1.04 4.17 -6.12
C ILE A 69 0.18 3.48 -5.05
N ASP A 70 0.78 2.99 -3.95
CA ASP A 70 0.05 2.46 -2.80
C ASP A 70 -0.87 3.52 -2.18
N ALA A 71 -0.35 4.74 -1.98
CA ALA A 71 -1.13 5.86 -1.48
C ALA A 71 -2.26 6.27 -2.45
N PHE A 72 -1.97 6.30 -3.75
CA PHE A 72 -2.95 6.62 -4.79
C PHE A 72 -4.12 5.62 -4.79
N PHE A 73 -3.83 4.32 -4.84
CA PHE A 73 -4.88 3.30 -4.86
C PHE A 73 -5.66 3.27 -3.55
N GLY A 74 -5.03 3.51 -2.39
CA GLY A 74 -5.74 3.63 -1.12
C GLY A 74 -6.83 4.71 -1.14
N LEU A 75 -6.49 5.92 -1.60
CA LEU A 75 -7.44 7.03 -1.72
C LEU A 75 -8.52 6.73 -2.77
N ALA A 76 -8.12 6.22 -3.94
CA ALA A 76 -9.04 5.91 -5.04
C ALA A 76 -10.05 4.81 -4.65
N SER A 77 -9.59 3.72 -4.00
CA SER A 77 -10.46 2.65 -3.53
C SER A 77 -11.48 3.15 -2.51
N GLY A 78 -11.08 4.01 -1.57
CA GLY A 78 -12.00 4.64 -0.62
C GLY A 78 -13.08 5.49 -1.31
N PHE A 79 -12.69 6.30 -2.31
CA PHE A 79 -13.63 7.08 -3.12
C PHE A 79 -14.62 6.20 -3.87
N LEU A 80 -14.14 5.16 -4.56
CA LEU A 80 -14.98 4.25 -5.35
C LEU A 80 -16.00 3.52 -4.47
N GLN A 81 -15.58 3.05 -3.29
CA GLN A 81 -16.48 2.42 -2.33
C GLN A 81 -17.54 3.40 -1.81
N ALA A 82 -17.16 4.64 -1.49
CA ALA A 82 -18.11 5.66 -1.04
C ALA A 82 -19.14 6.02 -2.12
N VAL A 83 -18.71 6.18 -3.37
CA VAL A 83 -19.60 6.45 -4.51
C VAL A 83 -20.53 5.27 -4.79
N ALA A 84 -20.07 4.03 -4.64
CA ALA A 84 -20.93 2.85 -4.79
C ALA A 84 -22.09 2.89 -3.78
N VAL A 85 -21.81 3.17 -2.51
CA VAL A 85 -22.83 3.34 -1.46
C VAL A 85 -23.75 4.53 -1.76
N LEU A 86 -23.20 5.68 -2.14
CA LEU A 86 -23.99 6.86 -2.47
C LEU A 86 -24.97 6.56 -3.62
N LYS A 87 -24.49 5.91 -4.68
CA LYS A 87 -25.27 5.56 -5.87
C LYS A 87 -26.40 4.58 -5.60
N SER A 88 -26.21 3.66 -4.66
CA SER A 88 -27.28 2.76 -4.21
C SER A 88 -28.32 3.41 -3.30
N SER A 89 -28.01 4.58 -2.73
CA SER A 89 -28.88 5.27 -1.79
C SER A 89 -29.88 6.20 -2.46
N LYS A 90 -30.90 6.62 -1.72
CA LYS A 90 -31.87 7.65 -2.14
C LYS A 90 -31.26 9.06 -2.24
N LEU A 91 -30.01 9.25 -1.82
CA LEU A 91 -29.32 10.55 -1.85
C LEU A 91 -28.67 10.84 -3.20
N TYR A 92 -28.56 9.85 -4.10
CA TYR A 92 -27.92 10.08 -5.40
C TYR A 92 -28.78 10.97 -6.29
N THR A 93 -28.24 12.14 -6.65
CA THR A 93 -28.87 13.07 -7.60
C THR A 93 -28.12 13.08 -8.94
N THR A 94 -28.62 13.82 -9.93
CA THR A 94 -27.87 14.15 -11.15
C THR A 94 -26.47 14.68 -10.79
N ARG A 95 -25.43 14.12 -11.42
CA ARG A 95 -24.01 14.39 -11.11
C ARG A 95 -23.62 14.16 -9.64
N GLY A 96 -24.32 13.25 -8.94
CA GLY A 96 -24.14 13.00 -7.51
C GLY A 96 -22.71 12.67 -7.09
N ALA A 97 -21.97 11.88 -7.89
CA ALA A 97 -20.58 11.56 -7.61
C ALA A 97 -19.64 12.79 -7.68
N GLU A 98 -19.83 13.66 -8.67
CA GLU A 98 -19.04 14.90 -8.80
C GLU A 98 -19.37 15.87 -7.67
N ARG A 99 -20.65 16.03 -7.34
CA ARG A 99 -21.08 16.86 -6.21
C ARG A 99 -20.50 16.35 -4.90
N PHE A 100 -20.57 15.04 -4.64
CA PHE A 100 -19.94 14.43 -3.47
C PHE A 100 -18.43 14.71 -3.43
N LEU A 101 -17.72 14.60 -4.56
CA LEU A 101 -16.29 14.92 -4.61
C LEU A 101 -16.02 16.39 -4.23
N PHE A 102 -16.70 17.35 -4.85
CA PHE A 102 -16.37 18.77 -4.70
C PHE A 102 -17.02 19.45 -3.50
N GLU A 103 -18.22 19.05 -3.10
CA GLU A 103 -18.98 19.65 -2.01
C GLU A 103 -18.66 19.00 -0.65
N GLU A 104 -18.32 17.70 -0.62
CA GLU A 104 -18.09 16.96 0.63
C GLU A 104 -16.62 16.54 0.80
N MET A 105 -16.06 15.77 -0.15
CA MET A 105 -14.72 15.20 0.03
C MET A 105 -13.59 16.22 -0.08
N ALA A 106 -13.60 17.11 -1.09
CA ALA A 106 -12.53 18.07 -1.29
C ALA A 106 -12.35 19.05 -0.10
N PRO A 107 -13.41 19.59 0.52
CA PRO A 107 -13.28 20.36 1.76
C PRO A 107 -12.72 19.55 2.94
N LEU A 108 -13.13 18.29 3.10
CA LEU A 108 -12.59 17.41 4.15
C LEU A 108 -11.11 17.10 3.94
N LEU A 109 -10.72 16.78 2.70
CA LEU A 109 -9.35 16.48 2.31
C LEU A 109 -8.42 17.69 2.54
N SER A 110 -8.87 18.88 2.14
CA SER A 110 -8.05 20.10 2.27
C SER A 110 -7.87 20.58 3.71
N ARG A 111 -8.87 20.42 4.59
CA ARG A 111 -8.83 20.94 5.96
C ARG A 111 -8.20 19.98 6.97
N ASN A 112 -8.58 18.70 6.90
CA ASN A 112 -8.36 17.77 8.01
C ASN A 112 -7.40 16.64 7.65
N TYR A 113 -7.31 16.26 6.38
CA TYR A 113 -6.61 15.05 5.98
C TYR A 113 -5.09 15.19 6.07
N PHE A 114 -4.54 16.36 5.75
CA PHE A 114 -3.11 16.64 5.97
C PHE A 114 -2.72 16.59 7.45
N THR A 115 -3.57 17.12 8.33
CA THR A 115 -3.36 17.04 9.78
C THR A 115 -3.40 15.60 10.26
N LEU A 116 -4.39 14.82 9.80
CA LEU A 116 -4.54 13.41 10.13
C LEU A 116 -3.32 12.58 9.71
N LEU A 117 -2.90 12.69 8.44
CA LEU A 117 -1.74 11.95 7.94
C LEU A 117 -0.42 12.44 8.56
N GLY A 118 -0.32 13.72 8.90
CA GLY A 118 0.81 14.27 9.64
C GLY A 118 0.92 13.69 11.06
N ASP A 119 -0.21 13.48 11.73
CA ASP A 119 -0.24 12.80 13.02
C ASP A 119 0.13 11.32 12.88
N TYR A 120 -0.37 10.62 11.85
CA TYR A 120 0.04 9.23 11.59
C TYR A 120 1.54 9.11 11.34
N ALA A 121 2.12 9.99 10.52
CA ALA A 121 3.56 10.02 10.26
C ALA A 121 4.35 10.18 11.57
N ARG A 122 3.97 11.16 12.39
CA ARG A 122 4.61 11.41 13.70
C ARG A 122 4.49 10.21 14.65
N GLN A 123 3.33 9.55 14.67
CA GLN A 123 3.08 8.37 15.51
C GLN A 123 3.90 7.17 15.04
N ILE A 124 4.00 6.96 13.73
CA ILE A 124 4.82 5.90 13.11
C ILE A 124 6.30 6.12 13.39
N ASP A 125 6.81 7.33 13.16
CA ASP A 125 8.23 7.65 13.35
C ASP A 125 8.65 7.49 14.82
N ASN A 126 7.78 7.87 15.76
CA ASN A 126 8.04 7.76 17.19
C ASN A 126 7.65 6.40 17.78
N ARG A 127 7.00 5.52 17.00
CA ARG A 127 6.35 4.28 17.47
C ARG A 127 5.48 4.49 18.72
N ASN A 128 4.80 5.63 18.78
CA ASN A 128 3.85 5.95 19.84
C ASN A 128 2.47 6.17 19.21
N TYR A 129 1.62 5.16 19.35
CA TYR A 129 0.29 5.14 18.75
C TYR A 129 -0.82 5.55 19.71
N LEU A 130 -0.50 5.90 20.95
CA LEU A 130 -1.48 6.37 21.92
C LEU A 130 -1.65 7.88 21.81
N ARG A 131 -2.87 8.35 22.13
CA ARG A 131 -3.14 9.78 22.30
C ARG A 131 -3.57 10.07 23.73
N ASP A 132 -2.77 10.90 24.39
CA ASP A 132 -3.01 11.30 25.79
C ASP A 132 -4.12 12.36 25.93
N ASP A 133 -4.45 13.06 24.84
CA ASP A 133 -5.41 14.17 24.84
C ASP A 133 -6.89 13.74 24.76
N ARG A 134 -7.16 12.42 24.65
CA ARG A 134 -8.51 11.84 24.45
C ARG A 134 -9.27 12.39 23.23
N LYS A 135 -8.58 13.05 22.29
CA LYS A 135 -9.17 13.55 21.03
C LYS A 135 -8.95 12.59 19.85
N GLY A 136 -8.30 11.47 20.11
CA GLY A 136 -8.03 10.42 19.16
C GLY A 136 -9.23 9.55 18.79
N MET A 137 -9.01 8.67 17.82
CA MET A 137 -9.97 7.63 17.44
C MET A 137 -9.34 6.26 17.70
N PRO A 138 -9.57 5.67 18.90
CA PRO A 138 -8.96 4.39 19.24
C PRO A 138 -9.46 3.29 18.29
N LEU A 139 -8.59 2.32 17.99
CA LEU A 139 -8.89 1.22 17.07
C LEU A 139 -10.17 0.45 17.44
N SER A 140 -10.41 0.24 18.73
CA SER A 140 -11.65 -0.41 19.21
C SER A 140 -12.92 0.32 18.76
N LEU A 141 -12.90 1.66 18.73
CA LEU A 141 -14.00 2.48 18.23
C LEU A 141 -14.10 2.40 16.71
N LEU A 142 -12.98 2.42 15.99
CA LEU A 142 -12.95 2.32 14.53
C LEU A 142 -13.45 0.96 14.02
N VAL A 143 -13.07 -0.15 14.67
CA VAL A 143 -13.60 -1.49 14.39
C VAL A 143 -15.12 -1.50 14.50
N LYS A 144 -15.65 -1.05 15.64
CA LYS A 144 -17.11 -0.97 15.86
C LYS A 144 -17.80 -0.06 14.84
N THR A 145 -17.14 1.01 14.42
CA THR A 145 -17.65 1.94 13.41
C THR A 145 -17.79 1.25 12.05
N LEU A 146 -16.75 0.53 11.60
CA LEU A 146 -16.79 -0.21 10.33
C LEU A 146 -17.79 -1.37 10.36
N GLU A 147 -17.87 -2.10 11.47
CA GLU A 147 -18.85 -3.18 11.67
C GLU A 147 -20.29 -2.66 11.61
N ASN A 148 -20.58 -1.53 12.27
CA ASN A 148 -21.91 -0.92 12.26
C ASN A 148 -22.32 -0.34 10.90
N MET A 149 -21.36 -0.04 10.02
CA MET A 149 -21.65 0.39 8.65
C MET A 149 -22.03 -0.77 7.72
N ASN A 150 -21.69 -2.01 8.05
CA ASN A 150 -21.95 -3.17 7.20
C ASN A 150 -23.44 -3.41 6.94
N PRO A 151 -24.33 -3.40 7.95
CA PRO A 151 -25.76 -3.51 7.72
C PRO A 151 -26.29 -2.48 6.72
N THR A 152 -25.91 -1.20 6.88
CA THR A 152 -26.33 -0.14 5.95
C THR A 152 -25.83 -0.39 4.53
N ARG A 153 -24.59 -0.85 4.35
CA ARG A 153 -24.07 -1.21 3.02
C ARG A 153 -24.86 -2.38 2.41
N SER A 154 -25.09 -3.44 3.19
CA SER A 154 -25.85 -4.62 2.75
C SER A 154 -27.31 -4.31 2.42
N GLU A 155 -27.99 -3.48 3.21
CA GLU A 155 -29.35 -2.99 2.95
C GLU A 155 -29.45 -2.21 1.64
N ASN A 156 -28.36 -1.55 1.24
CA ASN A 156 -28.25 -0.86 -0.05
C ASN A 156 -27.65 -1.76 -1.15
N GLY A 157 -27.46 -3.06 -0.90
CA GLY A 157 -26.94 -4.01 -1.89
C GLY A 157 -25.46 -3.80 -2.25
N VAL A 158 -24.68 -3.14 -1.40
CA VAL A 158 -23.26 -2.84 -1.64
C VAL A 158 -22.36 -3.72 -0.77
N SER A 159 -21.36 -4.34 -1.40
CA SER A 159 -20.34 -5.14 -0.72
C SER A 159 -19.35 -4.28 0.05
N SER A 160 -18.80 -4.79 1.16
CA SER A 160 -17.70 -4.19 1.93
C SER A 160 -16.32 -4.67 1.49
N VAL A 161 -16.20 -5.33 0.33
CA VAL A 161 -14.96 -6.01 -0.13
C VAL A 161 -13.69 -5.14 -0.07
N LEU A 162 -13.80 -3.83 -0.29
CA LEU A 162 -12.66 -2.90 -0.20
C LEU A 162 -12.25 -2.55 1.24
N PHE A 163 -13.13 -2.74 2.22
CA PHE A 163 -12.88 -2.49 3.64
C PHE A 163 -12.61 -3.76 4.44
N ASP A 164 -12.99 -4.94 3.95
CA ASP A 164 -12.78 -6.20 4.69
C ASP A 164 -11.30 -6.45 5.06
N PRO A 165 -10.31 -6.24 4.17
CA PRO A 165 -8.90 -6.41 4.53
C PRO A 165 -8.45 -5.42 5.62
N LEU A 166 -8.94 -4.18 5.56
CA LEU A 166 -8.63 -3.16 6.55
C LEU A 166 -9.22 -3.52 7.93
N LEU A 167 -10.48 -3.97 7.95
CA LEU A 167 -11.14 -4.44 9.17
C LEU A 167 -10.38 -5.60 9.81
N LYS A 168 -9.90 -6.55 9.00
CA LYS A 168 -9.06 -7.67 9.50
C LYS A 168 -7.76 -7.18 10.14
N LEU A 169 -7.07 -6.20 9.55
CA LEU A 169 -5.85 -5.62 10.14
C LEU A 169 -6.15 -4.91 11.48
N MET A 170 -7.25 -4.15 11.54
CA MET A 170 -7.68 -3.51 12.79
C MET A 170 -8.00 -4.53 13.88
N GLN A 171 -8.75 -5.58 13.56
CA GLN A 171 -9.07 -6.65 14.48
C GLN A 171 -7.81 -7.40 14.96
N ALA A 172 -6.85 -7.65 14.07
CA ALA A 172 -5.57 -8.27 14.43
C ALA A 172 -4.78 -7.40 15.41
N ARG A 173 -4.69 -6.08 15.18
CA ARG A 173 -3.98 -5.18 16.09
C ARG A 173 -4.68 -5.03 17.44
N VAL A 174 -6.01 -4.98 17.45
CA VAL A 174 -6.81 -5.00 18.69
C VAL A 174 -6.53 -6.27 19.49
N ALA A 175 -6.48 -7.45 18.84
CA ALA A 175 -6.16 -8.72 19.49
C ALA A 175 -4.73 -8.78 20.06
N GLN A 176 -3.79 -8.00 19.51
CA GLN A 176 -2.43 -7.82 20.03
C GLN A 176 -2.33 -6.79 21.17
N GLY A 177 -3.46 -6.25 21.66
CA GLY A 177 -3.50 -5.27 22.75
C GLY A 177 -3.56 -3.81 22.31
N GLY A 178 -3.59 -3.52 21.00
CA GLY A 178 -3.63 -2.17 20.44
C GLY A 178 -5.00 -1.49 20.47
N ALA A 179 -5.94 -1.92 21.33
CA ALA A 179 -7.32 -1.45 21.30
C ALA A 179 -7.50 0.06 21.53
N ALA A 180 -6.58 0.66 22.31
CA ALA A 180 -6.55 2.08 22.64
C ALA A 180 -5.65 2.90 21.69
N GLU A 181 -4.96 2.24 20.76
CA GLU A 181 -4.06 2.90 19.81
C GLU A 181 -4.83 3.50 18.64
N GLU A 182 -4.23 4.50 18.00
CA GLU A 182 -4.70 5.08 16.76
C GLU A 182 -4.46 4.12 15.58
N MET A 183 -5.15 4.38 14.47
CA MET A 183 -5.07 3.60 13.23
C MET A 183 -3.66 3.55 12.61
N SER A 184 -2.77 4.47 12.95
CA SER A 184 -1.36 4.44 12.55
C SER A 184 -0.61 3.20 13.05
N SER A 185 -1.05 2.60 14.17
CA SER A 185 -0.51 1.33 14.69
C SER A 185 -0.66 0.15 13.74
N LEU A 186 -1.53 0.25 12.71
CA LEU A 186 -1.68 -0.80 11.70
C LEU A 186 -0.39 -1.04 10.92
N ARG A 187 0.54 -0.07 10.89
CA ARG A 187 1.90 -0.26 10.39
C ARG A 187 2.62 -1.44 11.04
N GLU A 188 2.31 -1.79 12.29
CA GLU A 188 2.94 -2.91 13.01
C GLU A 188 2.37 -4.29 12.65
N VAL A 189 1.22 -4.34 11.96
CA VAL A 189 0.57 -5.60 11.55
C VAL A 189 0.54 -5.80 10.04
N ILE A 190 0.96 -4.81 9.25
CA ILE A 190 1.27 -5.01 7.83
C ILE A 190 2.50 -5.93 7.76
N PRO A 191 2.38 -7.16 7.21
CA PRO A 191 3.49 -8.09 7.23
C PRO A 191 4.67 -7.55 6.43
N GLU A 192 5.87 -7.60 7.02
CA GLU A 192 7.09 -7.45 6.25
C GLU A 192 7.26 -8.72 5.39
N SER A 193 7.25 -8.57 4.06
CA SER A 193 7.57 -9.65 3.14
C SER A 193 9.04 -10.03 3.31
N GLY A 194 9.35 -10.89 4.30
CA GLY A 194 10.71 -11.28 4.63
C GLY A 194 10.92 -12.09 5.92
N ILE A 195 9.92 -12.26 6.77
CA ILE A 195 9.98 -13.18 7.92
C ILE A 195 9.11 -14.39 7.59
N PRO A 196 9.67 -15.60 7.41
CA PRO A 196 8.87 -16.81 7.31
C PRO A 196 8.08 -16.98 8.61
N SER A 197 6.76 -16.83 8.55
CA SER A 197 5.87 -17.21 9.64
C SER A 197 5.69 -18.73 9.63
N ASP A 198 6.78 -19.49 9.71
CA ASP A 198 6.75 -20.89 10.12
C ASP A 198 8.17 -21.40 10.47
N GLN A 199 8.50 -21.33 11.76
CA GLN A 199 9.39 -22.32 12.37
C GLN A 199 8.60 -22.94 13.53
N THR A 200 7.54 -23.68 13.19
CA THR A 200 7.16 -24.82 14.01
C THR A 200 8.18 -25.92 13.74
N HIS A 201 8.99 -26.22 14.76
CA HIS A 201 9.83 -27.40 14.78
C HIS A 201 8.95 -28.65 14.76
N GLU A 202 8.83 -29.30 13.61
CA GLU A 202 8.58 -30.74 13.55
C GLU A 202 9.70 -31.39 12.73
N GLU A 203 10.58 -32.10 13.44
CA GLU A 203 11.53 -33.05 12.86
C GLU A 203 10.75 -34.13 12.12
N VAL A 204 10.69 -34.04 10.78
CA VAL A 204 10.31 -35.17 9.95
C VAL A 204 11.57 -35.99 9.67
N HIS A 205 11.74 -37.07 10.44
CA HIS A 205 12.68 -38.13 10.15
C HIS A 205 12.45 -38.66 8.72
N TYR A 206 13.37 -38.36 7.81
CA TYR A 206 13.39 -38.94 6.48
C TYR A 206 13.92 -40.38 6.57
N MET A 207 13.05 -41.36 6.31
CA MET A 207 13.42 -42.76 6.10
C MET A 207 14.02 -42.94 4.69
N ASP A 208 15.21 -43.52 4.64
CA ASP A 208 15.96 -43.89 3.44
C ASP A 208 15.23 -45.00 2.65
N PRO A 209 14.88 -44.79 1.36
CA PRO A 209 14.14 -45.76 0.57
C PRO A 209 15.01 -46.82 -0.15
N THR A 210 16.28 -47.02 0.21
CA THR A 210 17.16 -48.00 -0.49
C THR A 210 17.31 -49.37 0.18
N ARG A 211 16.28 -49.86 0.87
CA ARG A 211 16.28 -51.23 1.44
C ARG A 211 15.09 -52.10 1.01
N GLU A 212 15.01 -52.37 -0.30
CA GLU A 212 14.45 -53.63 -0.81
C GLU A 212 15.63 -54.59 -0.99
N GLY A 213 15.73 -55.76 -0.37
CA GLY A 213 14.68 -56.76 -0.18
C GLY A 213 14.85 -57.91 -1.17
N SER A 214 16.07 -58.48 -1.29
CA SER A 214 16.30 -59.68 -2.08
C SER A 214 15.78 -60.91 -1.32
N ALA A 215 14.58 -61.39 -1.66
CA ALA A 215 14.14 -62.74 -1.34
C ALA A 215 13.18 -63.24 -2.44
N SER A 216 13.75 -63.93 -3.42
CA SER A 216 13.02 -64.74 -4.40
C SER A 216 12.62 -66.06 -3.74
N LEU A 217 11.31 -66.28 -3.61
CA LEU A 217 10.68 -67.56 -3.29
C LEU A 217 10.39 -68.30 -4.60
N TYR A 218 10.91 -69.51 -4.77
CA TYR A 218 10.15 -70.65 -5.30
C TYR A 218 10.78 -71.98 -4.84
N PRO A 219 9.96 -73.04 -4.63
CA PRO A 219 10.39 -74.31 -4.06
C PRO A 219 10.75 -75.34 -5.14
N GLY A 220 11.67 -76.24 -4.80
CA GLY A 220 12.07 -77.41 -5.59
C GLY A 220 13.15 -78.18 -4.86
#